data_AF-A0A8C8DG10-F1
#
_entry.id   AF-A0A8C8DG10-F1
#
_cell.length_a   1.000
_cell.length_b   1.000
_cell.length_c   1.000
_cell.angle_alpha   90.00
_cell.angle_beta   90.00
_cell.angle_gamma   90.00
#
_symmetry.space_group_name_H-M   'P 1'
#
loop_
_entity.id
_entity.type
_entity.pdbx_description
1 polymer ?
#
loop_
_entity_poly.entity_id
_entity_poly.type
_entity_poly.pdbx_seq_one_letter_code
_entity_poly.pdbx_strand_id
1 'polypeptide(L)'
;MDSRAALLESYLKCHVCSETFNDPVTLSCNHNFCWSCLQKFWEQTQNKNCPICKRKSSNGHPGVNLCLKELADTFAGRQKSESSETKTGEQKFMEVSESFFG
;
A
#
# COMPACT_ATOMS: atom_id res chain seq x y z
N MET A 1 14.23 -25.49 9.12
CA MET A 1 13.40 -24.38 8.59
C MET A 1 13.69 -24.29 7.11
N ASP A 2 12.67 -24.45 6.26
CA ASP A 2 12.85 -24.47 4.80
C ASP A 2 13.56 -23.20 4.31
N SER A 3 14.69 -23.37 3.62
CA SER A 3 15.51 -22.25 3.12
C SER A 3 14.72 -21.30 2.22
N ARG A 4 13.66 -21.79 1.56
CA ARG A 4 12.76 -21.00 0.72
C ARG A 4 11.84 -20.07 1.52
N ALA A 5 11.36 -20.50 2.69
CA ALA A 5 10.49 -19.69 3.53
C ALA A 5 11.26 -18.49 4.12
N ALA A 6 12.50 -18.71 4.57
CA ALA A 6 13.37 -17.64 5.06
C ALA A 6 13.71 -16.60 3.98
N LEU A 7 13.90 -17.04 2.73
CA LEU A 7 14.07 -16.12 1.61
C LEU A 7 12.82 -15.29 1.36
N LEU A 8 11.64 -15.92 1.26
CA LEU A 8 10.36 -15.21 1.06
C LEU A 8 10.10 -14.20 2.17
N GLU A 9 10.38 -14.57 3.42
CA GLU A 9 10.27 -13.67 4.57
C GLU A 9 11.10 -12.39 4.38
N SER A 10 12.33 -12.50 3.86
CA SER A 10 13.18 -11.34 3.60
C SER A 10 12.63 -10.39 2.53
N TYR A 11 11.93 -10.93 1.52
CA TYR A 11 11.34 -10.14 0.44
C TYR A 11 10.00 -9.50 0.80
N LEU A 12 9.29 -10.05 1.79
CA LEU A 12 7.97 -9.59 2.21
C LEU A 12 8.01 -8.67 3.44
N LYS A 13 9.20 -8.27 3.89
CA LYS A 13 9.40 -7.41 5.05
C LYS A 13 9.56 -5.93 4.71
N CYS A 14 8.94 -5.09 5.53
CA CYS A 14 9.10 -3.65 5.50
C CYS A 14 10.43 -3.25 6.15
N HIS A 15 11.25 -2.46 5.47
CA HIS A 15 12.55 -2.00 5.99
C HIS A 15 12.43 -0.99 7.15
N VAL A 16 11.23 -0.48 7.44
CA VAL A 16 11.00 0.49 8.52
C VAL A 16 10.56 -0.20 9.81
N CYS A 17 9.57 -1.09 9.74
CA CYS A 17 9.07 -1.80 10.92
C CYS A 17 9.64 -3.21 11.09
N SER A 18 10.38 -3.74 10.11
CA SER A 18 10.91 -5.11 10.07
C SER A 18 9.87 -6.24 10.09
N GLU A 19 8.59 -5.89 10.04
CA GLU A 19 7.46 -6.81 9.95
C GLU A 19 7.06 -7.06 8.49
N THR A 20 6.31 -8.14 8.26
CA THR A 20 5.68 -8.42 6.97
C THR A 20 4.81 -7.23 6.53
N PHE A 21 4.84 -6.90 5.24
CA PHE A 21 4.12 -5.74 4.71
C PHE A 21 2.63 -5.73 5.06
N ASN A 22 2.14 -4.59 5.57
CA ASN A 22 0.72 -4.30 5.73
C ASN A 22 0.37 -3.06 4.90
N ASP A 23 -0.55 -3.21 3.93
CA ASP A 23 -0.84 -2.21 2.90
C ASP A 23 0.44 -1.64 2.25
N PRO A 24 1.24 -2.50 1.58
CA PRO A 24 2.49 -2.08 0.96
C PRO A 24 2.24 -1.02 -0.11
N VAL A 25 3.06 0.02 -0.12
CA VAL A 25 3.12 1.03 -1.17
C VAL A 25 4.49 1.02 -1.85
N THR A 26 4.49 1.18 -3.16
CA THR A 26 5.71 1.21 -3.97
C THR A 26 6.01 2.65 -4.39
N LEU A 27 7.19 3.15 -4.03
CA LEU A 27 7.67 4.45 -4.51
C LEU A 27 8.21 4.35 -5.93
N SER A 28 8.38 5.48 -6.62
CA SER A 28 9.00 5.54 -7.97
C SER A 28 10.47 5.10 -8.02
N CYS A 29 11.09 4.85 -6.87
CA CYS A 29 12.41 4.21 -6.75
C CYS A 29 12.34 2.69 -6.54
N ASN A 30 11.15 2.09 -6.67
CA ASN A 30 10.84 0.67 -6.52
C ASN A 30 11.03 0.09 -5.11
N HIS A 31 11.28 0.93 -4.11
CA HIS A 31 11.27 0.50 -2.71
C HIS A 31 9.85 0.43 -2.16
N ASN A 32 9.60 -0.59 -1.34
CA ASN A 32 8.30 -0.91 -0.78
C ASN A 32 8.29 -0.70 0.73
N PHE A 33 7.20 -0.14 1.24
CA PHE A 33 6.99 0.15 2.66
C PHE A 33 5.53 -0.09 3.04
N CYS A 34 5.24 -0.39 4.30
CA CYS A 34 3.85 -0.27 4.78
C CYS A 34 3.41 1.20 4.65
N TRP A 35 2.17 1.44 4.20
CA TRP A 35 1.63 2.80 4.07
C TRP A 35 1.81 3.63 5.35
N SER A 36 1.47 3.05 6.50
CA SER A 36 1.60 3.70 7.81
C SER A 36 3.05 4.03 8.19
N CYS A 37 4.01 3.19 7.77
CA CYS A 37 5.43 3.42 8.03
C CYS A 37 5.96 4.57 7.18
N LEU A 38 5.56 4.62 5.91
CA LEU A 38 5.95 5.69 5.00
C LEU A 38 5.36 7.04 5.44
N GLN A 39 4.07 7.07 5.82
CA GLN A 39 3.43 8.30 6.32
C GLN A 39 4.15 8.86 7.54
N LYS A 40 4.37 8.03 8.56
CA LYS A 40 5.10 8.44 9.78
C LYS A 40 6.49 8.98 9.44
N PHE A 41 7.22 8.34 8.53
CA PHE A 41 8.54 8.82 8.11
C PHE A 41 8.47 10.19 7.42
N TRP A 42 7.50 10.40 6.52
CA TRP A 42 7.32 11.69 5.84
C TRP A 42 6.89 12.80 6.80
N GLU A 43 6.05 12.49 7.77
CA GLU A 43 5.65 13.41 8.84
C GLU A 43 6.85 13.80 9.72
N GLN A 44 7.68 12.84 10.12
CA GLN A 44 8.84 13.10 10.96
C GLN A 44 9.93 13.91 10.25
N THR A 45 10.18 13.60 8.98
CA THR A 45 11.28 14.21 8.22
C THR A 45 10.87 15.47 7.46
N GLN A 46 9.58 15.81 7.44
CA GLN A 46 9.01 16.95 6.71
C GLN A 46 9.40 16.96 5.23
N ASN A 47 9.63 15.78 4.65
CA ASN A 47 9.93 15.61 3.24
C ASN A 47 9.37 14.28 2.72
N LYS A 48 9.17 14.19 1.41
CA LYS A 48 8.64 12.99 0.75
C LYS A 48 9.71 12.10 0.16
N ASN A 49 10.84 11.91 0.86
CA ASN A 49 11.94 11.10 0.35
C ASN A 49 11.75 9.62 0.69
N CYS A 50 12.39 8.76 -0.10
CA CYS A 50 12.49 7.34 0.21
C CYS A 50 13.29 7.11 1.50
N PRO A 51 12.79 6.33 2.48
CA PRO A 51 13.55 5.97 3.68
C PRO A 51 14.90 5.29 3.38
N ILE A 52 14.99 4.53 2.29
CA ILE A 52 16.18 3.75 1.91
C ILE A 52 17.16 4.58 1.08
N CYS A 53 16.80 4.93 -0.16
CA CYS A 53 17.74 5.57 -1.09
C CYS A 53 17.69 7.10 -1.10
N LYS A 54 16.86 7.71 -0.24
CA LYS A 54 16.68 9.16 -0.10
C LYS A 54 16.21 9.91 -1.36
N ARG A 55 15.90 9.20 -2.46
CA ARG A 55 15.30 9.79 -3.66
C ARG A 55 13.94 10.40 -3.32
N LYS A 56 13.69 11.62 -3.79
CA LYS A 56 12.39 12.29 -3.66
C LYS A 56 11.30 11.48 -4.37
N SER A 57 10.21 11.19 -3.67
CA SER A 57 9.03 10.60 -4.27
C SER A 57 8.37 11.61 -5.21
N SER A 58 8.03 11.17 -6.41
CA SER A 58 7.25 11.95 -7.37
C SER A 58 5.76 11.96 -7.02
N ASN A 59 5.28 10.93 -6.31
CA ASN A 59 3.89 10.82 -5.89
C ASN A 59 3.77 11.06 -4.37
N GLY A 60 2.91 12.00 -3.99
CA GLY A 60 2.62 12.30 -2.60
C GLY A 60 1.68 11.32 -1.91
N HIS A 61 0.98 10.48 -2.68
CA HIS A 61 0.06 9.44 -2.23
C HIS A 61 0.23 8.19 -3.12
N PRO A 62 1.31 7.42 -2.95
CA PRO A 62 1.48 6.15 -3.66
C PRO A 62 0.33 5.20 -3.33
N GLY A 63 -0.26 4.59 -4.37
CA GLY A 63 -1.30 3.58 -4.20
C GLY A 63 -0.74 2.30 -3.58
N VAL A 64 -1.62 1.51 -2.97
CA VAL A 64 -1.28 0.19 -2.43
C VAL A 64 -0.96 -0.76 -3.57
N ASN A 65 0.16 -1.48 -3.45
CA ASN A 65 0.55 -2.56 -4.34
C ASN A 65 -0.23 -3.82 -3.97
N LEU A 66 -1.35 -4.04 -4.66
CA LEU A 66 -2.28 -5.15 -4.37
C LEU A 66 -1.61 -6.52 -4.46
N CYS A 67 -0.76 -6.75 -5.48
CA CYS A 67 -0.07 -8.03 -5.63
C CYS A 67 0.89 -8.29 -4.46
N LEU A 68 1.65 -7.29 -4.03
CA LEU A 68 2.55 -7.43 -2.88
C LEU A 68 1.75 -7.62 -1.58
N LYS A 69 0.58 -6.98 -1.46
CA LYS A 69 -0.33 -7.16 -0.33
C LYS A 69 -0.84 -8.60 -0.25
N GLU A 70 -1.37 -9.15 -1.34
CA GLU A 70 -1.87 -10.53 -1.40
C GLU A 70 -0.79 -11.55 -0.99
N LEU A 71 0.44 -11.37 -1.50
CA LEU A 71 1.58 -12.22 -1.14
C LEU A 71 1.93 -12.10 0.36
N ALA A 72 1.99 -10.87 0.87
CA ALA A 72 2.32 -10.59 2.27
C ALA A 72 1.23 -11.09 3.24
N ASP A 73 -0.03 -11.00 2.84
CA ASP A 73 -1.18 -11.46 3.62
C ASP A 73 -1.23 -13.00 3.64
N THR A 74 -1.01 -13.64 2.48
CA THR A 74 -0.90 -15.11 2.38
C THR A 74 0.25 -15.63 3.24
N PHE A 75 1.42 -14.99 3.18
CA PHE A 75 2.58 -15.38 3.96
C PHE A 75 2.37 -15.18 5.48
N ALA A 76 1.71 -14.09 5.87
CA ALA A 76 1.42 -13.80 7.28
C ALA A 76 0.21 -14.56 7.85
N GLY A 77 -0.49 -15.37 7.04
CA GLY A 77 -1.74 -16.02 7.45
C GLY A 77 -2.90 -15.03 7.68
N ARG A 78 -2.82 -13.82 7.12
CA ARG A 78 -3.86 -12.79 7.17
C ARG A 78 -4.91 -13.02 6.07
N GLN A 79 -5.48 -14.22 5.98
CA GLN A 79 -6.54 -14.49 5.02
C GLN A 79 -7.82 -13.75 5.44
N LYS A 80 -8.33 -12.90 4.55
CA LYS A 80 -9.69 -12.36 4.66
C LYS A 80 -10.62 -13.43 4.09
N SER A 81 -11.48 -14.00 4.92
CA SER A 81 -12.59 -14.84 4.45
C SER A 81 -13.34 -14.09 3.35
N GLU A 82 -13.42 -14.67 2.14
CA GLU A 82 -14.14 -14.11 1.00
C GLU A 82 -15.48 -13.52 1.44
N SER A 83 -15.56 -12.19 1.46
CA SER A 83 -16.80 -11.44 1.58
C SER A 83 -16.55 -10.02 1.12
N SER A 84 -17.49 -9.55 0.30
CA SER A 84 -17.61 -8.21 -0.29
C SER A 84 -16.94 -8.04 -1.65
N GLU A 85 -17.69 -8.47 -2.66
CA GLU A 85 -17.99 -7.76 -3.90
C GLU A 85 -17.25 -6.42 -4.07
N THR A 86 -16.49 -6.35 -5.15
CA THR A 86 -16.10 -5.11 -5.83
C THR A 86 -17.33 -4.21 -6.02
N LYS A 87 -17.39 -3.11 -5.28
CA LYS A 87 -18.06 -1.89 -5.76
C LYS A 87 -17.04 -0.76 -5.73
N THR A 88 -16.34 -0.60 -6.84
CA THR A 88 -15.62 0.63 -7.15
C THR A 88 -16.12 1.12 -8.48
N GLY A 89 -16.70 2.32 -8.46
CA GLY A 89 -16.99 3.10 -9.65
C GLY A 89 -18.49 3.29 -9.92
N GLU A 90 -19.15 4.10 -9.11
CA GLU A 90 -20.15 5.09 -9.54
C GLU A 90 -20.61 5.91 -8.34
N GLN A 91 -21.11 7.12 -8.59
CA GLN A 91 -21.43 8.22 -7.66
C GLN A 91 -20.20 9.09 -7.35
N LYS A 92 -20.01 10.28 -7.93
CA LYS A 92 -21.01 11.36 -8.04
C LYS A 92 -20.59 12.37 -9.11
N PHE A 93 -21.04 12.21 -10.35
CA PHE A 93 -21.22 13.33 -11.28
C PHE A 93 -22.61 13.90 -10.97
N MET A 94 -22.63 15.04 -10.26
CA MET A 94 -23.74 16.01 -10.13
C MET A 94 -25.14 15.40 -10.25
N GLU A 95 -25.91 15.16 -9.18
CA GLU A 95 -26.63 16.18 -8.38
C GLU A 95 -26.96 17.51 -9.10
N VAL A 96 -27.10 17.52 -10.44
CA VAL A 96 -27.61 18.64 -11.25
C VAL A 96 -28.34 18.07 -12.48
N SER A 97 -29.42 17.31 -12.28
CA SER A 97 -30.36 17.00 -13.38
C SER A 97 -31.79 16.73 -12.95
N GLU A 98 -32.12 16.72 -11.65
CA GLU A 98 -33.50 16.54 -11.16
C GLU A 98 -34.16 17.85 -10.70
N SER A 99 -33.66 18.99 -11.15
CA SER A 99 -34.25 20.32 -10.94
C SER A 99 -34.62 21.07 -12.23
N PHE A 100 -34.60 20.42 -13.40
CA PHE A 100 -34.87 21.11 -14.68
C PHE A 100 -35.93 20.50 -15.62
N PHE A 101 -36.67 19.48 -15.20
CA PHE A 101 -37.92 19.12 -15.91
C PHE A 101 -39.07 19.02 -14.89
N GLY A 102 -39.36 20.18 -14.29
CA GLY A 102 -40.75 20.60 -14.14
C GLY A 102 -41.25 21.15 -15.46
#